data_AF-A0A945VYU2-F1
#
_entry.id   AF-A0A945VYU2-F1
#
_cell.length_a   1.000
_cell.length_b   1.000
_cell.length_c   1.000
_cell.angle_alpha   90.00
_cell.angle_beta   90.00
_cell.angle_gamma   90.00
#
_symmetry.space_group_name_H-M   'P 1'
#
loop_
_entity.id
_entity.type
_entity.pdbx_description
1 polymer ?
#
loop_
_entity_poly.entity_id
_entity_poly.type
_entity_poly.pdbx_seq_one_letter_code
_entity_poly.pdbx_strand_id
1 'polypeptide(L)'
;MYYFYHPESESLFTFINDTDLKRGMSGDRSVVELTKEQYLEKENERKKMTKTKTKSNFNADRLKERIENAGKTSDTFWYLKLPEGLKSFKTIVGDNFIRPLPPTDDADDFAFDIHVHYGIGVEQYKSAFLCREKMLGEACPVCEESRKLIQAGRGEDAKAFKITSRTLVFVIDRDKQDEGVKLYDAPTSSVGHNLVALCQNRRTRKMLDISDPLKGFDAIIVREGLGVKNTKYTSVQLDHPSTPLGSAKEIEEFLEAVPTFKEVLAFQDYETMKAEMTGGVRPEHDDEPEDVPEDEVPTITDADTGSDEEVEVADECPEGFDFAADYDAEEECADCKKDNKATWRACRKAHKALNDEIPF
;
A
#
# COMPACT_ATOMS: atom_id res chain seq x y z
N MET A 1 18.73 13.11 -38.87
CA MET A 1 18.89 14.42 -39.56
C MET A 1 19.62 14.30 -40.90
N TYR A 2 18.92 14.48 -42.02
CA TYR A 2 19.47 14.48 -43.38
C TYR A 2 19.26 15.83 -44.06
N TYR A 3 20.28 16.33 -44.76
CA TYR A 3 20.20 17.58 -45.52
C TYR A 3 20.36 17.27 -47.01
N PHE A 4 19.44 17.74 -47.83
CA PHE A 4 19.56 17.71 -49.29
C PHE A 4 20.01 19.09 -49.77
N TYR A 5 21.14 19.14 -50.47
CA TYR A 5 21.61 20.35 -51.14
C TYR A 5 21.21 20.25 -52.62
N HIS A 6 20.33 21.14 -53.08
CA HIS A 6 20.04 21.30 -54.50
C HIS A 6 20.90 22.45 -55.06
N PRO A 7 21.88 22.15 -55.94
CA PRO A 7 22.84 23.15 -56.41
C PRO A 7 22.25 24.22 -57.37
N GLU A 8 20.99 24.09 -57.78
CA GLU A 8 20.37 24.98 -58.78
C GLU A 8 19.29 25.92 -58.22
N SER A 9 18.99 25.88 -56.91
CA SER A 9 18.02 26.79 -56.30
C SER A 9 18.68 27.58 -55.17
N GLU A 10 18.79 28.91 -55.32
CA GLU A 10 19.40 29.79 -54.32
C GLU A 10 18.59 29.96 -53.01
N SER A 11 17.52 29.19 -52.77
CA SER A 11 16.57 29.55 -51.71
C SER A 11 15.80 28.44 -50.97
N LEU A 12 16.22 27.17 -50.97
CA LEU A 12 15.42 26.12 -50.28
C LEU A 12 16.25 25.18 -49.41
N PHE A 13 16.08 25.32 -48.09
CA PHE A 13 16.48 24.32 -47.09
C PHE A 13 15.22 23.72 -46.47
N THR A 14 14.94 22.45 -46.76
CA THR A 14 13.78 21.75 -46.19
C THR A 14 14.14 21.14 -44.84
N PHE A 15 13.38 21.45 -43.79
CA PHE A 15 13.53 20.86 -42.47
C PHE A 15 12.61 19.63 -42.31
N ILE A 16 13.17 18.49 -41.91
CA ILE A 16 12.39 17.31 -41.51
C ILE A 16 12.81 16.94 -40.10
N ASN A 17 11.85 16.93 -39.17
CA ASN A 17 12.08 16.59 -37.77
C ASN A 17 12.22 15.06 -37.63
N ASP A 18 13.14 14.58 -36.79
CA ASP A 18 13.42 13.12 -36.64
C ASP A 18 12.22 12.33 -36.06
N THR A 19 11.22 13.00 -35.48
CA THR A 19 9.96 12.37 -35.04
C THR A 19 9.05 11.94 -36.20
N ASP A 20 9.21 12.53 -37.38
CA ASP A 20 8.31 12.31 -38.52
C ASP A 20 8.80 11.21 -39.48
N LEU A 21 10.03 10.72 -39.29
CA LEU A 21 10.60 9.62 -40.07
C LEU A 21 10.13 8.23 -39.59
N LYS A 22 9.61 8.13 -38.35
CA LYS A 22 9.16 6.85 -37.76
C LYS A 22 7.65 6.66 -37.74
N ARG A 23 6.85 7.67 -38.07
CA ARG A 23 5.39 7.55 -38.20
C ARG A 23 5.00 7.73 -39.66
N GLY A 24 4.74 6.62 -40.34
CA GLY A 24 4.09 6.62 -41.65
C GLY A 24 2.65 7.13 -41.52
N MET A 25 2.47 8.45 -41.48
CA MET A 25 1.17 9.09 -41.42
C MET A 25 1.03 10.10 -42.55
N SER A 26 0.00 9.85 -43.37
CA SER A 26 -0.54 10.69 -44.42
C SER A 26 -1.29 11.88 -43.82
N GLY A 27 -0.57 12.90 -43.39
CA GLY A 27 -1.14 14.18 -42.96
C GLY A 27 -0.37 15.34 -43.57
N ASP A 28 -1.09 16.36 -44.03
CA ASP A 28 -0.56 17.58 -44.65
C ASP A 28 0.65 18.12 -43.88
N ARG A 29 1.82 18.05 -44.54
CA ARG A 29 3.06 18.63 -44.03
C ARG A 29 3.01 20.14 -44.27
N SER A 30 2.74 20.93 -43.24
CA SER A 30 3.02 22.37 -43.28
C SER A 30 4.54 22.56 -43.27
N VAL A 31 5.14 22.66 -44.46
CA VAL A 31 6.54 23.05 -44.62
C VAL A 31 6.66 24.51 -44.17
N VAL A 32 7.27 24.73 -43.01
CA VAL A 32 7.62 26.08 -42.57
C VAL A 32 8.90 26.47 -43.30
N GLU A 33 8.75 27.24 -44.38
CA GLU A 33 9.88 27.82 -45.10
C GLU A 33 10.50 28.92 -44.24
N LEU A 34 11.71 28.66 -43.74
CA LEU A 34 12.51 29.67 -43.06
C LEU A 34 13.39 30.37 -44.08
N THR A 35 13.43 31.69 -43.99
CA THR A 35 14.40 32.48 -44.75
C THR A 35 15.82 32.18 -44.25
N LYS A 36 16.81 32.38 -45.12
CA LYS A 36 18.24 32.18 -44.80
C LYS A 36 18.68 32.97 -43.56
N GLU A 37 18.09 34.14 -43.34
CA GLU A 37 18.36 35.00 -42.18
C GLU A 37 17.83 34.39 -40.87
N GLN A 38 16.58 33.88 -40.89
CA GLN A 38 15.99 33.19 -39.74
C GLN A 38 16.74 31.89 -39.39
N TYR A 39 17.30 31.20 -40.40
CA TYR A 39 18.15 30.03 -40.17
C TYR A 39 19.44 30.40 -39.44
N LEU A 40 20.14 31.44 -39.93
CA LEU A 40 21.41 31.90 -39.34
C LEU A 40 21.23 32.44 -37.91
N GLU A 41 20.11 33.09 -37.63
CA GLU A 41 19.78 33.58 -36.29
C GLU A 41 19.60 32.42 -35.29
N LYS A 42 18.81 31.40 -35.65
CA LYS A 42 18.65 30.18 -34.83
C LYS A 42 19.95 29.42 -34.62
N GLU A 43 20.82 29.38 -35.64
CA GLU A 43 22.12 28.72 -35.53
C GLU A 43 23.06 29.50 -34.58
N ASN A 44 23.00 30.83 -34.61
CA ASN A 44 23.77 31.69 -33.69
C ASN A 44 23.26 31.63 -32.26
N GLU A 45 21.95 31.55 -32.03
CA GLU A 45 21.36 31.30 -30.70
C GLU A 45 21.81 29.96 -30.13
N ARG A 46 21.80 28.90 -30.95
CA ARG A 46 22.28 27.57 -30.56
C ARG A 46 23.78 27.57 -30.24
N LYS A 47 24.58 28.31 -31.00
CA LYS A 47 26.03 28.54 -30.72
C LYS A 47 26.27 29.38 -29.47
N LYS A 48 25.34 30.28 -29.09
CA LYS A 48 25.39 31.03 -27.82
C LYS A 48 25.03 30.14 -26.63
N MET A 49 23.99 29.32 -26.74
CA MET A 49 23.56 28.41 -25.65
C MET A 49 24.61 27.33 -25.32
N THR A 50 25.40 26.89 -26.31
CA THR A 50 26.43 25.86 -26.11
C THR A 50 27.72 26.37 -25.45
N LYS A 51 27.90 27.69 -25.33
CA LYS A 51 29.11 28.29 -24.72
C LYS A 51 29.02 28.49 -23.20
N THR A 52 27.84 28.39 -22.61
CA THR A 52 27.68 28.46 -21.15
C THR A 52 27.90 27.07 -20.56
N LYS A 53 29.17 26.66 -20.43
CA LYS A 53 29.54 25.43 -19.70
C LYS A 53 29.32 25.61 -18.20
N THR A 54 28.08 25.50 -17.75
CA THR A 54 27.77 25.21 -16.36
C THR A 54 28.31 23.81 -16.09
N LYS A 55 29.45 23.70 -15.40
CA LYS A 55 29.95 22.39 -14.96
C LYS A 55 28.88 21.79 -14.04
N SER A 56 28.22 20.74 -14.53
CA SER A 56 27.32 19.93 -13.72
C SER A 56 28.13 19.37 -12.56
N ASN A 57 27.75 19.72 -11.33
CA ASN A 57 28.30 19.13 -10.10
C ASN A 57 27.72 17.72 -9.83
N PHE A 58 27.37 16.99 -10.89
CA PHE A 58 26.86 15.63 -10.79
C PHE A 58 28.00 14.70 -10.40
N ASN A 59 28.02 14.31 -9.13
CA ASN A 59 28.94 13.31 -8.60
C ASN A 59 28.20 11.97 -8.51
N ALA A 60 28.40 11.14 -9.53
CA ALA A 60 27.73 9.84 -9.67
C ALA A 60 28.06 8.90 -8.51
N ASP A 61 29.29 8.93 -7.99
CA ASP A 61 29.74 8.04 -6.93
C ASP A 61 29.09 8.39 -5.59
N ARG A 62 28.97 9.70 -5.28
CA ARG A 62 28.25 10.17 -4.10
C ARG A 62 26.75 9.86 -4.17
N LEU A 63 26.17 9.85 -5.38
CA LEU A 63 24.76 9.48 -5.56
C LEU A 63 24.56 7.97 -5.35
N LYS A 64 25.45 7.14 -5.89
CA LYS A 64 25.48 5.69 -5.65
C LYS A 64 25.61 5.36 -4.16
N GLU A 65 26.55 6.00 -3.47
CA GLU A 65 26.75 5.82 -2.02
C GLU A 65 25.49 6.22 -1.21
N ARG A 66 24.78 7.27 -1.63
CA ARG A 66 23.50 7.66 -1.00
C ARG A 66 22.37 6.67 -1.28
N ILE A 67 22.34 6.06 -2.46
CA ILE A 67 21.39 5.00 -2.81
C ILE A 67 21.67 3.75 -1.98
N GLU A 68 22.94 3.34 -1.88
CA GLU A 68 23.38 2.17 -1.10
C GLU A 68 23.12 2.34 0.40
N ASN A 69 23.30 3.54 0.94
CA ASN A 69 23.07 3.81 2.36
C ASN A 69 21.59 4.03 2.71
N ALA A 70 20.73 4.34 1.74
CA ALA A 70 19.28 4.47 1.97
C ALA A 70 18.57 3.13 2.25
N GLY A 71 19.22 1.99 2.00
CA GLY A 71 18.70 0.65 2.27
C GLY A 71 18.99 0.10 3.68
N LYS A 72 19.80 0.79 4.50
CA LYS A 72 20.26 0.30 5.81
C LYS A 72 19.36 0.80 6.94
N THR A 73 18.18 0.20 7.10
CA THR A 73 17.36 0.31 8.33
C THR A 73 17.16 -1.09 8.90
N SER A 74 17.38 -1.21 10.22
CA SER A 74 17.52 -2.47 10.97
C SER A 74 16.46 -3.51 10.67
N ASP A 75 16.92 -4.75 10.58
CA ASP A 75 16.12 -5.94 10.31
C ASP A 75 15.13 -6.25 11.44
N THR A 76 13.96 -6.72 11.01
CA THR A 76 12.87 -7.34 11.78
C THR A 76 11.88 -6.40 12.46
N PHE A 77 10.68 -6.32 11.90
CA PHE A 77 9.52 -5.80 12.60
C PHE A 77 8.95 -6.89 13.52
N TRP A 78 8.43 -6.52 14.69
CA TRP A 78 7.94 -7.47 15.71
C TRP A 78 6.77 -8.37 15.25
N TYR A 79 6.05 -7.98 14.19
CA TYR A 79 4.96 -8.75 13.60
C TYR A 79 5.42 -9.78 12.56
N LEU A 80 6.71 -9.79 12.20
CA LEU A 80 7.30 -10.77 11.28
C LEU A 80 8.38 -11.57 12.00
N LYS A 81 8.30 -12.89 11.90
CA LYS A 81 9.37 -13.82 12.30
C LYS A 81 9.99 -14.38 11.01
N LEU A 82 11.10 -13.82 10.56
CA LEU A 82 11.75 -14.30 9.34
C LEU A 82 12.52 -15.59 9.67
N PRO A 83 12.26 -16.72 8.98
CA PRO A 83 13.07 -17.93 9.10
C PRO A 83 14.54 -17.64 8.78
N GLU A 84 15.43 -18.49 9.29
CA GLU A 84 16.87 -18.35 9.05
C GLU A 84 17.16 -18.33 7.53
N GLY A 85 17.92 -17.33 7.08
CA GLY A 85 18.26 -17.13 5.67
C GLY A 85 17.28 -16.27 4.87
N LEU A 86 16.02 -16.11 5.32
CA LEU A 86 15.05 -15.27 4.63
C LEU A 86 15.27 -13.78 4.98
N LYS A 87 15.52 -12.96 3.96
CA LYS A 87 15.74 -11.51 4.13
C LYS A 87 14.52 -10.70 3.75
N SER A 88 14.40 -9.49 4.33
CA SER A 88 13.41 -8.53 3.86
C SER A 88 13.86 -7.86 2.55
N PHE A 89 12.98 -7.76 1.57
CA PHE A 89 13.20 -6.90 0.40
C PHE A 89 12.96 -5.44 0.78
N LYS A 90 13.94 -4.58 0.48
CA LYS A 90 13.85 -3.14 0.71
C LYS A 90 13.97 -2.42 -0.63
N THR A 91 12.92 -1.70 -1.01
CA THR A 91 12.94 -0.89 -2.23
C THR A 91 13.96 0.25 -2.11
N ILE A 92 14.80 0.44 -3.10
CA ILE A 92 15.67 1.61 -3.26
C ILE A 92 14.92 2.75 -3.96
N VAL A 93 15.50 3.96 -3.92
CA VAL A 93 14.99 5.09 -4.72
C VAL A 93 15.31 4.85 -6.18
N GLY A 94 14.31 5.05 -7.04
CA GLY A 94 14.37 4.74 -8.46
C GLY A 94 13.64 3.43 -8.77
N ASP A 95 14.16 2.73 -9.77
CA ASP A 95 13.55 1.52 -10.31
C ASP A 95 13.96 0.31 -9.47
N ASN A 96 12.99 -0.55 -9.17
CA ASN A 96 13.19 -1.81 -8.46
C ASN A 96 12.60 -2.92 -9.32
N PHE A 97 13.43 -3.87 -9.72
CA PHE A 97 13.03 -4.99 -10.56
C PHE A 97 12.85 -6.23 -9.70
N ILE A 98 11.61 -6.63 -9.48
CA ILE A 98 11.28 -7.78 -8.65
C ILE A 98 10.55 -8.84 -9.46
N ARG A 99 10.69 -10.10 -9.06
CA ARG A 99 9.88 -11.20 -9.57
C ARG A 99 9.06 -11.79 -8.43
N PRO A 100 7.73 -11.57 -8.40
CA PRO A 100 6.85 -12.25 -7.45
C PRO A 100 6.95 -13.76 -7.61
N LEU A 101 6.95 -14.47 -6.48
CA LEU A 101 6.98 -15.93 -6.41
C LEU A 101 5.58 -16.46 -6.07
N PRO A 102 5.22 -17.65 -6.55
CA PRO A 102 3.96 -18.27 -6.19
C PRO A 102 3.98 -18.64 -4.69
N PRO A 103 2.81 -18.73 -4.06
CA PRO A 103 2.70 -19.19 -2.68
C PRO A 103 3.04 -20.68 -2.57
N THR A 104 3.46 -21.10 -1.38
CA THR A 104 3.68 -22.52 -1.06
C THR A 104 2.37 -23.27 -0.82
N ASP A 105 1.35 -22.57 -0.31
CA ASP A 105 0.03 -23.13 -0.02
C ASP A 105 -0.96 -22.84 -1.16
N ASP A 106 -1.69 -23.87 -1.62
CA ASP A 106 -2.70 -23.75 -2.69
C ASP A 106 -3.89 -22.83 -2.34
N ALA A 107 -4.04 -22.48 -1.06
CA ALA A 107 -5.15 -21.66 -0.56
C ALA A 107 -4.88 -20.15 -0.67
N ASP A 108 -3.61 -19.75 -0.76
CA ASP A 108 -3.20 -18.35 -0.80
C ASP A 108 -2.91 -17.91 -2.24
N ASP A 109 -2.93 -16.60 -2.49
CA ASP A 109 -2.38 -16.01 -3.72
C ASP A 109 -0.90 -15.64 -3.50
N PHE A 110 -0.19 -15.21 -4.55
CA PHE A 110 1.21 -14.73 -4.42
C PHE A 110 1.36 -13.53 -3.47
N ALA A 111 0.24 -12.89 -3.12
CA ALA A 111 0.15 -11.73 -2.24
C ALA A 111 -0.76 -12.02 -1.04
N PHE A 112 -0.29 -11.72 0.17
CA PHE A 112 -1.03 -11.93 1.41
C PHE A 112 -1.18 -10.63 2.20
N ASP A 113 -2.42 -10.19 2.41
CA ASP A 113 -2.71 -8.96 3.13
C ASP A 113 -2.70 -9.17 4.65
N ILE A 114 -2.02 -8.26 5.34
CA ILE A 114 -1.93 -8.22 6.79
C ILE A 114 -2.37 -6.86 7.34
N HIS A 115 -2.83 -6.87 8.57
CA HIS A 115 -3.26 -5.68 9.31
C HIS A 115 -2.36 -5.46 10.52
N VAL A 116 -1.70 -4.30 10.59
CA VAL A 116 -0.68 -4.00 11.60
C VAL A 116 -1.03 -2.73 12.37
N HIS A 117 -0.91 -2.77 13.70
CA HIS A 117 -0.86 -1.58 14.54
C HIS A 117 0.60 -1.16 14.73
N TYR A 118 0.94 0.08 14.39
CA TYR A 118 2.30 0.62 14.57
C TYR A 118 2.34 1.58 15.75
N GLY A 119 3.46 1.55 16.49
CA GLY A 119 3.76 2.53 17.54
C GLY A 119 2.96 2.35 18.83
N ILE A 120 2.78 1.10 19.24
CA ILE A 120 1.97 0.73 20.41
C ILE A 120 2.84 0.57 21.66
N GLY A 121 2.71 1.44 22.65
CA GLY A 121 3.45 1.34 23.92
C GLY A 121 4.49 2.45 24.12
N VAL A 122 5.29 2.32 25.17
CA VAL A 122 6.25 3.36 25.62
C VAL A 122 7.38 3.61 24.62
N GLU A 123 7.85 2.57 23.93
CA GLU A 123 8.76 2.72 22.78
C GLU A 123 7.96 2.77 21.46
N GLN A 124 7.24 3.88 21.25
CA GLN A 124 6.37 4.16 20.09
C GLN A 124 7.01 3.95 18.70
N TYR A 125 8.32 3.67 18.62
CA TYR A 125 9.08 3.46 17.39
C TYR A 125 9.49 1.99 17.15
N LYS A 126 9.31 1.06 18.10
CA LYS A 126 9.72 -0.35 17.93
C LYS A 126 8.58 -1.36 17.95
N SER A 127 7.47 -1.03 18.57
CA SER A 127 6.36 -1.96 18.76
C SER A 127 5.38 -1.89 17.59
N ALA A 128 5.32 -2.96 16.83
CA ALA A 128 4.34 -3.15 15.78
C ALA A 128 3.74 -4.55 15.89
N PHE A 129 2.41 -4.63 15.98
CA PHE A 129 1.68 -5.87 16.26
C PHE A 129 0.65 -6.18 15.19
N LEU A 130 0.47 -7.45 14.87
CA LEU A 130 -0.66 -7.89 14.03
C LEU A 130 -1.99 -7.63 14.74
N CYS A 131 -2.96 -7.11 13.99
CA CYS A 131 -4.31 -6.89 14.48
C CYS A 131 -5.05 -8.23 14.56
N ARG A 132 -5.21 -8.77 15.77
CA ARG A 132 -5.93 -10.03 16.01
C ARG A 132 -7.39 -9.97 15.58
N GLU A 133 -8.05 -8.83 15.74
CA GLU A 133 -9.46 -8.66 15.34
C GLU A 133 -9.63 -8.81 13.83
N LYS A 134 -8.74 -8.21 13.03
CA LYS A 134 -8.83 -8.28 11.57
C LYS A 134 -8.27 -9.56 10.98
N MET A 135 -7.23 -10.13 11.59
CA MET A 135 -6.54 -11.31 11.06
C MET A 135 -7.12 -12.63 11.57
N LEU A 136 -7.59 -12.68 12.82
CA LEU A 136 -8.04 -13.91 13.49
C LEU A 136 -9.52 -13.85 13.91
N GLY A 137 -10.17 -12.68 13.87
CA GLY A 137 -11.53 -12.49 14.37
C GLY A 137 -11.62 -12.49 15.91
N GLU A 138 -10.49 -12.35 16.60
CA GLU A 138 -10.39 -12.41 18.06
C GLU A 138 -10.32 -11.01 18.70
N ALA A 139 -10.51 -10.93 20.03
CA ALA A 139 -10.34 -9.68 20.77
C ALA A 139 -8.93 -9.07 20.58
N CYS A 140 -8.87 -7.75 20.41
CA CYS A 140 -7.63 -7.02 20.19
C CYS A 140 -7.58 -5.79 21.12
N PRO A 141 -6.63 -5.74 22.08
CA PRO A 141 -6.62 -4.70 23.11
C PRO A 141 -6.39 -3.31 22.50
N VAL A 142 -5.64 -3.25 21.40
CA VAL A 142 -5.34 -2.01 20.67
C VAL A 142 -6.58 -1.45 19.97
N CYS A 143 -7.39 -2.32 19.36
CA CYS A 143 -8.64 -1.91 18.73
C CYS A 143 -9.69 -1.49 19.77
N GLU A 144 -9.76 -2.19 20.89
CA GLU A 144 -10.63 -1.83 22.01
C GLU A 144 -10.29 -0.45 22.57
N GLU A 145 -9.02 -0.14 22.78
CA GLU A 145 -8.59 1.17 23.28
C GLU A 145 -8.89 2.28 22.26
N SER A 146 -8.66 2.02 20.97
CA SER A 146 -9.06 2.95 19.90
C SER A 146 -10.58 3.24 19.94
N ARG A 147 -11.41 2.21 20.11
CA ARG A 147 -12.87 2.34 20.23
C ARG A 147 -13.28 3.15 21.46
N LYS A 148 -12.64 2.92 22.62
CA LYS A 148 -12.90 3.69 23.86
C LYS A 148 -12.57 5.17 23.67
N LEU A 149 -11.44 5.50 23.05
CA LEU A 149 -11.04 6.89 22.78
C LEU A 149 -12.03 7.59 21.85
N ILE A 150 -12.52 6.90 20.81
CA ILE A 150 -13.55 7.44 19.91
C ILE A 150 -14.84 7.71 20.69
N GLN A 151 -15.29 6.77 21.51
CA GLN A 151 -16.50 6.92 22.33
C GLN A 151 -16.37 8.07 23.35
N ALA A 152 -15.18 8.30 23.90
CA ALA A 152 -14.87 9.41 24.79
C ALA A 152 -14.70 10.76 24.08
N GLY A 153 -14.95 10.85 22.76
CA GLY A 153 -14.78 12.08 21.99
C GLY A 153 -13.32 12.43 21.67
N ARG A 154 -12.36 11.56 22.00
CA ARG A 154 -10.91 11.72 21.78
C ARG A 154 -10.46 11.08 20.46
N GLY A 155 -11.20 11.37 19.39
CA GLY A 155 -10.95 10.77 18.07
C GLY A 155 -9.58 11.10 17.47
N GLU A 156 -8.95 12.21 17.87
CA GLU A 156 -7.59 12.53 17.45
C GLU A 156 -6.55 11.59 18.07
N ASP A 157 -6.71 11.28 19.35
CA ASP A 157 -5.83 10.34 20.06
C ASP A 157 -6.02 8.91 19.53
N ALA A 158 -7.25 8.55 19.14
CA ALA A 158 -7.54 7.25 18.54
C ALA A 158 -6.77 7.00 17.23
N LYS A 159 -6.33 8.05 16.51
CA LYS A 159 -5.52 7.93 15.29
C LYS A 159 -4.15 7.29 15.55
N ALA A 160 -3.64 7.39 16.77
CA ALA A 160 -2.39 6.72 17.16
C ALA A 160 -2.52 5.19 17.09
N PHE A 161 -3.72 4.66 17.31
CA PHE A 161 -4.02 3.22 17.33
C PHE A 161 -4.48 2.68 15.98
N LYS A 162 -4.40 3.49 14.91
CA LYS A 162 -4.93 3.12 13.60
C LYS A 162 -4.29 1.84 13.07
N ILE A 163 -5.10 1.03 12.40
CA ILE A 163 -4.63 -0.12 11.65
C ILE A 163 -4.02 0.38 10.34
N THR A 164 -2.91 -0.23 9.95
CA THR A 164 -2.28 -0.02 8.65
C THR A 164 -2.22 -1.36 7.91
N SER A 165 -2.74 -1.39 6.68
CA SER A 165 -2.67 -2.58 5.83
C SER A 165 -1.31 -2.69 5.13
N ARG A 166 -0.76 -3.90 5.11
CA ARG A 166 0.44 -4.26 4.37
C ARG A 166 0.16 -5.51 3.54
N THR A 167 0.89 -5.68 2.45
CA THR A 167 0.80 -6.85 1.59
C THR A 167 2.16 -7.52 1.58
N LEU A 168 2.20 -8.77 2.01
CA LEU A 168 3.37 -9.63 1.98
C LEU A 168 3.45 -10.32 0.63
N VAL A 169 4.63 -10.29 0.01
CA VAL A 169 4.90 -10.97 -1.26
C VAL A 169 6.30 -11.57 -1.20
N PHE A 170 6.45 -12.85 -1.52
CA PHE A 170 7.78 -13.43 -1.73
C PHE A 170 8.31 -13.01 -3.10
N VAL A 171 9.55 -12.52 -3.14
CA VAL A 171 10.13 -11.94 -4.35
C VAL A 171 11.58 -12.37 -4.54
N ILE A 172 12.00 -12.43 -5.81
CA ILE A 172 13.40 -12.37 -6.21
C ILE A 172 13.71 -10.95 -6.67
N ASP A 173 14.84 -10.41 -6.20
CA ASP A 173 15.43 -9.18 -6.71
C ASP A 173 16.18 -9.49 -8.01
N ARG A 174 15.69 -9.00 -9.16
CA ARG A 174 16.26 -9.35 -10.47
C ARG A 174 17.66 -8.79 -10.68
N ASP A 175 18.01 -7.71 -9.98
CA ASP A 175 19.35 -7.14 -10.00
C ASP A 175 20.31 -7.88 -9.05
N LYS A 176 19.79 -8.68 -8.11
CA LYS A 176 20.55 -9.38 -7.06
C LYS A 176 19.99 -10.77 -6.75
N GLN A 177 19.94 -11.61 -7.78
CA GLN A 177 19.31 -12.94 -7.70
C GLN A 177 20.09 -13.89 -6.79
N ASP A 178 21.39 -13.68 -6.64
CA ASP A 178 22.28 -14.42 -5.75
C ASP A 178 21.96 -14.23 -4.25
N GLU A 179 21.22 -13.17 -3.91
CA GLU A 179 20.74 -12.97 -2.53
C GLU A 179 19.56 -13.87 -2.17
N GLY A 180 18.99 -14.61 -3.14
CA GLY A 180 17.92 -15.57 -2.93
C GLY A 180 16.54 -14.94 -2.72
N VAL A 181 15.62 -15.75 -2.17
CA VAL A 181 14.25 -15.37 -1.86
C VAL A 181 14.23 -14.29 -0.77
N LYS A 182 13.38 -13.28 -0.97
CA LYS A 182 13.15 -12.21 0.01
C LYS A 182 11.66 -12.04 0.27
N LEU A 183 11.32 -11.63 1.49
CA LEU A 183 9.96 -11.20 1.83
C LEU A 183 9.81 -9.70 1.59
N TYR A 184 8.92 -9.31 0.70
CA TYR A 184 8.55 -7.92 0.53
C TYR A 184 7.31 -7.57 1.36
N ASP A 185 7.53 -6.82 2.43
CA ASP A 185 6.49 -6.14 3.19
C ASP A 185 6.13 -4.82 2.49
N ALA A 186 5.11 -4.85 1.64
CA ALA A 186 4.73 -3.75 0.77
C ALA A 186 3.54 -2.96 1.33
N PRO A 187 3.41 -1.64 1.08
CA PRO A 187 2.18 -0.93 1.37
C PRO A 187 1.05 -1.43 0.46
N THR A 188 -0.07 -1.86 1.05
CA THR A 188 -1.19 -2.45 0.29
C THR A 188 -1.75 -1.50 -0.76
N SER A 189 -2.03 -0.24 -0.39
CA SER A 189 -2.72 0.69 -1.28
C SER A 189 -1.89 1.12 -2.50
N SER A 190 -0.58 1.27 -2.35
CA SER A 190 0.30 1.79 -3.41
C SER A 190 1.04 0.72 -4.18
N VAL A 191 1.21 -0.47 -3.61
CA VAL A 191 1.97 -1.56 -4.23
C VAL A 191 1.14 -2.83 -4.32
N GLY A 192 0.64 -3.36 -3.21
CA GLY A 192 -0.10 -4.64 -3.18
C GLY A 192 -1.29 -4.67 -4.14
N HIS A 193 -2.23 -3.73 -4.00
CA HIS A 193 -3.38 -3.59 -4.90
C HIS A 193 -2.97 -3.40 -6.36
N ASN A 194 -1.88 -2.67 -6.61
CA ASN A 194 -1.41 -2.45 -7.98
C ASN A 194 -0.82 -3.72 -8.59
N LEU A 195 -0.07 -4.52 -7.82
CA LEU A 195 0.43 -5.83 -8.27
C LEU A 195 -0.73 -6.77 -8.60
N VAL A 196 -1.71 -6.92 -7.69
CA VAL A 196 -2.89 -7.77 -7.93
C VAL A 196 -3.70 -7.27 -9.12
N ALA A 197 -3.83 -5.95 -9.31
CA ALA A 197 -4.53 -5.38 -10.46
C ALA A 197 -3.84 -5.68 -11.80
N LEU A 198 -2.53 -5.97 -11.82
CA LEU A 198 -1.80 -6.39 -13.02
C LEU A 198 -2.10 -7.84 -13.41
N CYS A 199 -2.60 -8.66 -12.49
CA CYS A 199 -3.04 -10.03 -12.76
C CYS A 199 -4.33 -10.10 -13.57
N GLN A 200 -5.00 -8.99 -13.87
CA GLN A 200 -6.17 -8.97 -14.74
C GLN A 200 -5.91 -8.09 -15.97
N ASN A 201 -6.01 -8.69 -17.16
CA ASN A 201 -6.02 -7.91 -18.38
C ASN A 201 -7.30 -7.07 -18.46
N ARG A 202 -7.17 -5.73 -18.34
CA ARG A 202 -8.33 -4.82 -18.29
C ARG A 202 -9.26 -4.91 -19.50
N ARG A 203 -8.73 -5.26 -20.69
CA ARG A 203 -9.51 -5.33 -21.93
C ARG A 203 -10.21 -6.67 -22.08
N THR A 204 -9.50 -7.77 -21.84
CA THR A 204 -10.02 -9.13 -22.10
C THR A 204 -10.62 -9.79 -20.86
N ARG A 205 -10.42 -9.20 -19.67
CA ARG A 205 -10.77 -9.75 -18.35
C ARG A 205 -10.13 -11.11 -18.05
N LYS A 206 -9.15 -11.54 -18.84
CA LYS A 206 -8.39 -12.75 -18.58
C LYS A 206 -7.45 -12.53 -17.41
N MET A 207 -7.42 -13.51 -16.51
CA MET A 207 -6.44 -13.57 -15.43
C MET A 207 -5.08 -13.95 -16.02
N LEU A 208 -4.05 -13.31 -15.47
CA LEU A 208 -2.65 -13.48 -15.80
C LEU A 208 -1.95 -13.84 -14.49
N ASP A 209 -1.34 -15.02 -14.46
CA ASP A 209 -0.47 -15.40 -13.35
C ASP A 209 0.89 -14.75 -13.57
N ILE A 210 1.19 -13.71 -12.77
CA ILE A 210 2.47 -13.01 -12.82
C ILE A 210 3.56 -13.73 -12.03
N SER A 211 3.16 -14.66 -11.15
CA SER A 211 4.04 -15.42 -10.27
C SER A 211 4.54 -16.73 -10.89
N ASP A 212 3.94 -17.18 -11.99
CA ASP A 212 4.32 -18.41 -12.70
C ASP A 212 5.86 -18.51 -12.89
N PRO A 213 6.54 -19.55 -12.37
CA PRO A 213 7.99 -19.66 -12.43
C PRO A 213 8.57 -19.77 -13.85
N LEU A 214 7.78 -20.24 -14.82
CA LEU A 214 8.19 -20.46 -16.21
C LEU A 214 7.72 -19.35 -17.16
N LYS A 215 6.52 -18.80 -16.93
CA LYS A 215 5.82 -17.86 -17.82
C LYS A 215 5.23 -16.64 -17.10
N GLY A 216 5.66 -16.37 -15.88
CA GLY A 216 5.29 -15.17 -15.14
C GLY A 216 5.96 -13.91 -15.69
N PHE A 217 5.87 -12.84 -14.91
CA PHE A 217 6.33 -11.51 -15.30
C PHE A 217 7.15 -10.90 -14.18
N ASP A 218 8.23 -10.22 -14.56
CA ASP A 218 8.94 -9.35 -13.65
C ASP A 218 8.11 -8.07 -13.46
N ALA A 219 8.19 -7.45 -12.29
CA ALA A 219 7.49 -6.22 -11.97
C ALA A 219 8.50 -5.10 -11.67
N ILE A 220 8.22 -3.92 -12.22
CA ILE A 220 9.00 -2.71 -12.03
C ILE A 220 8.26 -1.81 -11.04
N ILE A 221 8.90 -1.54 -9.90
CA ILE A 221 8.38 -0.64 -8.87
C ILE A 221 9.25 0.61 -8.82
N VAL A 222 8.67 1.75 -9.16
CA VAL A 222 9.34 3.05 -9.09
C VAL A 222 9.04 3.71 -7.76
N ARG A 223 10.09 3.92 -6.97
CA ARG A 223 10.03 4.61 -5.68
C ARG A 223 10.70 5.98 -5.75
N GLU A 224 9.99 7.00 -5.32
CA GLU A 224 10.51 8.36 -5.19
C GLU A 224 10.59 8.80 -3.73
N GLY A 225 11.58 9.64 -3.44
CA GLY A 225 11.77 10.26 -2.13
C GLY A 225 12.37 9.35 -1.05
N LEU A 226 12.68 9.95 0.09
CA LEU A 226 13.34 9.30 1.22
C LEU A 226 12.57 9.57 2.52
N GLY A 227 12.58 8.60 3.43
CA GLY A 227 11.96 8.70 4.75
C GLY A 227 10.45 8.45 4.77
N VAL A 228 9.87 8.46 5.97
CA VAL A 228 8.48 8.02 6.23
C VAL A 228 7.43 8.93 5.56
N LYS A 229 7.68 10.24 5.50
CA LYS A 229 6.70 11.22 5.00
C LYS A 229 6.80 11.51 3.50
N ASN A 230 7.97 11.25 2.89
CA ASN A 230 8.24 11.65 1.50
C ASN A 230 8.44 10.45 0.56
N THR A 231 8.36 9.21 1.06
CA THR A 231 8.39 8.02 0.19
C THR A 231 7.07 7.90 -0.56
N LYS A 232 7.15 7.80 -1.89
CA LYS A 232 6.00 7.55 -2.76
C LYS A 232 6.35 6.43 -3.75
N TYR A 233 5.38 5.58 -4.03
CA TYR A 233 5.46 4.61 -5.11
C TYR A 233 4.67 5.18 -6.28
N THR A 234 5.37 5.62 -7.32
CA THR A 234 4.76 6.36 -8.43
C THR A 234 4.29 5.47 -9.56
N SER A 235 4.89 4.29 -9.69
CA SER A 235 4.54 3.32 -10.73
C SER A 235 4.78 1.90 -10.26
N VAL A 236 3.86 1.02 -10.62
CA VAL A 236 3.97 -0.44 -10.51
C VAL A 236 3.49 -1.00 -11.84
N GLN A 237 4.38 -1.65 -12.58
CA GLN A 237 4.12 -2.13 -13.94
C GLN A 237 4.75 -3.50 -14.15
N LEU A 238 4.23 -4.28 -15.09
CA LEU A 238 4.91 -5.49 -15.54
C LEU A 238 6.01 -5.12 -16.53
N ASP A 239 7.17 -5.74 -16.36
CA ASP A 239 8.18 -5.77 -17.39
C ASP A 239 7.77 -6.79 -18.46
N HIS A 240 7.87 -6.39 -19.72
CA HIS A 240 7.50 -7.22 -20.85
C HIS A 240 8.73 -7.45 -21.74
N PRO A 241 8.95 -8.69 -22.23
CA PRO A 241 8.03 -9.83 -22.26
C PRO A 241 8.05 -10.69 -20.98
N SER A 242 7.18 -11.71 -20.92
CA SER A 242 7.27 -12.77 -19.91
C SER A 242 8.65 -13.44 -19.96
N THR A 243 9.20 -13.72 -18.77
CA THR A 243 10.52 -14.33 -18.58
C THR A 243 10.41 -15.51 -17.61
N PRO A 244 11.12 -16.63 -17.86
CA PRO A 244 11.33 -17.65 -16.83
C PRO A 244 12.11 -17.05 -15.65
N LEU A 245 11.83 -17.55 -14.44
CA LEU A 245 12.53 -17.14 -13.22
C LEU A 245 14.04 -17.43 -13.32
N GLY A 246 14.40 -18.58 -13.89
CA GLY A 246 15.78 -19.02 -14.12
C GLY A 246 15.83 -20.36 -14.84
N SER A 247 16.94 -21.07 -14.69
CA SER A 247 17.07 -22.48 -15.05
C SER A 247 16.18 -23.37 -14.18
N ALA A 248 15.94 -24.61 -14.60
CA ALA A 248 15.11 -25.56 -13.84
C ALA A 248 15.62 -25.78 -12.41
N LYS A 249 16.96 -25.80 -12.23
CA LYS A 249 17.59 -25.97 -10.92
C LYS A 249 17.37 -24.75 -10.02
N GLU A 250 17.54 -23.54 -10.56
CA GLU A 250 17.31 -22.30 -9.80
C GLU A 250 15.83 -22.16 -9.41
N ILE A 251 14.91 -22.57 -10.29
CA ILE A 251 13.48 -22.57 -9.98
C ILE A 251 13.18 -23.48 -8.79
N GLU A 252 13.70 -24.70 -8.80
CA GLU A 252 13.53 -25.66 -7.70
C GLU A 252 14.10 -25.09 -6.40
N GLU A 253 15.34 -24.58 -6.43
CA GLU A 253 16.00 -23.96 -5.28
C GLU A 253 15.22 -22.76 -4.71
N PHE A 254 14.66 -21.90 -5.57
CA PHE A 254 13.88 -20.76 -5.12
C PHE A 254 12.56 -21.19 -4.50
N LEU A 255 11.84 -22.14 -5.12
CA LEU A 255 10.54 -22.58 -4.62
C LEU A 255 10.65 -23.35 -3.31
N GLU A 256 11.69 -24.17 -3.12
CA GLU A 256 11.96 -24.85 -1.85
C GLU A 256 12.30 -23.86 -0.71
N ALA A 257 12.82 -22.69 -1.05
CA ALA A 257 13.17 -21.65 -0.09
C ALA A 257 12.00 -20.74 0.31
N VAL A 258 10.81 -20.88 -0.31
CA VAL A 258 9.62 -20.08 0.04
C VAL A 258 8.89 -20.71 1.23
N PRO A 259 8.89 -20.09 2.42
CA PRO A 259 8.06 -20.56 3.54
C PRO A 259 6.60 -20.18 3.33
N THR A 260 5.71 -20.75 4.13
CA THR A 260 4.31 -20.32 4.15
C THR A 260 4.16 -18.93 4.78
N PHE A 261 3.11 -18.19 4.42
CA PHE A 261 2.86 -16.89 5.06
C PHE A 261 2.63 -17.03 6.57
N LYS A 262 1.99 -18.11 7.03
CA LYS A 262 1.76 -18.36 8.46
C LYS A 262 3.05 -18.53 9.25
N GLU A 263 4.09 -19.11 8.64
CA GLU A 263 5.40 -19.26 9.26
C GLU A 263 6.14 -17.94 9.42
N VAL A 264 5.84 -16.91 8.61
CA VAL A 264 6.49 -15.61 8.75
C VAL A 264 5.75 -14.64 9.67
N LEU A 265 4.51 -14.96 10.06
CA LEU A 265 3.69 -14.10 10.92
C LEU A 265 3.93 -14.36 12.41
N ALA A 266 4.09 -13.27 13.17
CA ALA A 266 4.24 -13.29 14.62
C ALA A 266 3.02 -12.65 15.29
N PHE A 267 2.07 -13.50 15.71
CA PHE A 267 0.96 -13.08 16.55
C PHE A 267 1.39 -13.03 18.01
N GLN A 268 1.08 -11.94 18.69
CA GLN A 268 1.28 -11.79 20.12
C GLN A 268 -0.02 -12.07 20.87
N ASP A 269 0.09 -12.57 22.10
CA ASP A 269 -1.09 -12.80 22.92
C ASP A 269 -1.69 -11.47 23.43
N TYR A 270 -2.90 -11.56 23.98
CA TYR A 270 -3.72 -10.39 24.30
C TYR A 270 -3.11 -9.63 25.47
N GLU A 271 -2.65 -10.37 26.49
CA GLU A 271 -2.08 -9.80 27.69
C GLU A 271 -0.70 -9.18 27.40
N THR A 272 0.13 -9.81 26.57
CA THR A 272 1.40 -9.21 26.10
C THR A 272 1.16 -7.91 25.35
N MET A 273 0.23 -7.88 24.39
CA MET A 273 -0.09 -6.64 23.66
C MET A 273 -0.61 -5.54 24.60
N LYS A 274 -1.42 -5.91 25.59
CA LYS A 274 -1.99 -4.99 26.57
C LYS A 274 -0.94 -4.46 27.56
N ALA A 275 -0.05 -5.32 28.04
CA ALA A 275 1.06 -4.95 28.91
C ALA A 275 2.00 -3.95 28.23
N GLU A 276 2.38 -4.21 26.98
CA GLU A 276 3.20 -3.28 26.19
C GLU A 276 2.50 -1.93 25.97
N MET A 277 1.19 -1.96 25.72
CA MET A 277 0.39 -0.74 25.56
C MET A 277 0.34 0.12 26.82
N THR A 278 0.22 -0.47 28.01
CA THR A 278 0.17 0.25 29.29
C THR A 278 1.55 0.53 29.89
N GLY A 279 2.64 0.09 29.23
CA GLY A 279 4.01 0.21 29.73
C GLY A 279 4.31 -0.69 30.93
N GLY A 280 3.54 -1.77 31.10
CA GLY A 280 3.68 -2.74 32.19
C GLY A 280 4.93 -3.61 32.05
N VAL A 281 5.58 -3.89 33.18
CA VAL A 281 6.66 -4.88 33.29
C VAL A 281 6.12 -6.24 32.85
N ARG A 282 6.81 -6.89 31.92
CA ARG A 282 6.50 -8.22 31.40
C ARG A 282 6.37 -9.21 32.57
N PRO A 283 5.25 -9.95 32.72
CA PRO A 283 5.26 -11.11 33.60
C PRO A 283 6.25 -12.12 33.00
N GLU A 284 7.28 -12.48 33.78
CA GLU A 284 8.21 -13.54 33.40
C GLU A 284 7.40 -14.84 33.26
N HIS A 285 7.44 -15.42 32.07
CA HIS A 285 6.81 -16.69 31.78
C HIS A 285 7.77 -17.79 32.26
N ASP A 286 7.61 -18.22 33.52
CA ASP A 286 8.25 -19.45 34.00
C ASP A 286 7.42 -20.63 33.49
N ASP A 287 8.04 -21.41 32.60
CA ASP A 287 7.55 -22.72 32.17
C ASP A 287 7.76 -23.72 33.32
N GLU A 288 6.74 -23.96 34.15
CA GLU A 288 6.47 -25.26 34.78
C GLU A 288 5.01 -25.33 35.28
N PRO A 289 4.28 -26.43 35.02
CA PRO A 289 2.87 -26.54 35.39
C PRO A 289 2.73 -26.99 36.85
N GLU A 290 2.25 -26.10 37.72
CA GLU A 290 1.76 -26.47 39.05
C GLU A 290 0.23 -26.45 39.09
N ASP A 291 -0.33 -27.64 39.36
CA ASP A 291 -1.73 -27.88 39.74
C ASP A 291 -2.14 -27.03 40.95
N VAL A 292 -3.13 -26.15 40.78
CA VAL A 292 -3.81 -25.45 41.89
C VAL A 292 -5.33 -25.44 41.61
N PRO A 293 -6.17 -25.78 42.60
CA PRO A 293 -7.50 -26.35 42.39
C PRO A 293 -8.59 -25.34 42.00
N GLU A 294 -9.62 -25.87 41.34
CA GLU A 294 -10.93 -25.26 41.17
C GLU A 294 -11.49 -24.81 42.53
N ASP A 295 -11.62 -23.50 42.75
CA ASP A 295 -12.81 -22.88 43.35
C ASP A 295 -12.71 -21.34 43.44
N GLU A 296 -13.89 -20.72 43.34
CA GLU A 296 -14.23 -19.29 43.51
C GLU A 296 -14.09 -18.36 42.29
N VAL A 297 -15.11 -18.45 41.42
CA VAL A 297 -15.51 -17.39 40.49
C VAL A 297 -16.10 -16.22 41.31
N PRO A 298 -15.54 -14.99 41.28
CA PRO A 298 -16.21 -13.84 41.82
C PRO A 298 -17.27 -13.38 40.81
N THR A 299 -18.55 -13.52 41.20
CA THR A 299 -19.68 -12.89 40.52
C THR A 299 -19.49 -11.37 40.53
N ILE A 300 -19.21 -10.80 39.37
CA ILE A 300 -19.30 -9.36 39.15
C ILE A 300 -20.79 -8.99 39.22
N THR A 301 -21.11 -8.15 40.20
CA THR A 301 -22.43 -7.56 40.37
C THR A 301 -22.57 -6.38 39.42
N ASP A 302 -23.69 -6.36 38.70
CA ASP A 302 -24.14 -5.24 37.88
C ASP A 302 -24.35 -4.01 38.76
N ALA A 303 -23.51 -2.99 38.58
CA ALA A 303 -23.77 -1.64 39.05
C ALA A 303 -22.92 -0.63 38.25
N ASP A 304 -23.45 -0.13 37.13
CA ASP A 304 -23.49 1.33 36.92
C ASP A 304 -24.58 1.70 35.91
N THR A 305 -25.76 2.00 36.44
CA THR A 305 -26.90 2.56 35.73
C THR A 305 -26.73 4.09 35.71
N GLY A 306 -26.07 4.59 34.67
CA GLY A 306 -26.01 6.01 34.35
C GLY A 306 -27.24 6.45 33.56
N SER A 307 -28.29 6.84 34.29
CA SER A 307 -29.48 7.61 33.91
C SER A 307 -29.74 7.83 32.40
N ASP A 308 -30.68 7.04 31.86
CA ASP A 308 -31.52 7.45 30.74
C ASP A 308 -32.38 8.65 31.20
N GLU A 309 -32.05 9.86 30.75
CA GLU A 309 -33.08 10.87 30.60
C GLU A 309 -34.02 10.35 29.50
N GLU A 310 -35.24 9.96 29.89
CA GLU A 310 -36.37 9.73 28.98
C GLU A 310 -36.68 11.04 28.25
N VAL A 311 -35.92 11.31 27.19
CA VAL A 311 -36.28 12.33 26.22
C VAL A 311 -37.43 11.74 25.41
N GLU A 312 -38.62 12.31 25.50
CA GLU A 312 -39.76 11.95 24.66
C GLU A 312 -39.34 12.01 23.19
N VAL A 313 -39.11 10.85 22.59
CA VAL A 313 -38.72 10.74 21.20
C VAL A 313 -39.98 10.84 20.38
N ALA A 314 -40.12 11.89 19.59
CA ALA A 314 -41.24 12.02 18.67
C ALA A 314 -41.21 10.87 17.65
N ASP A 315 -42.33 10.13 17.55
CA ASP A 315 -42.55 9.06 16.57
C ASP A 315 -42.81 9.60 15.14
N GLU A 316 -42.76 10.92 14.97
CA GLU A 316 -43.01 11.61 13.71
C GLU A 316 -41.77 12.40 13.28
N CYS A 317 -41.48 12.40 11.99
CA CYS A 317 -40.39 13.20 11.43
C CYS A 317 -40.77 14.70 11.50
N PRO A 318 -39.93 15.58 12.06
CA PRO A 318 -40.23 17.02 12.15
C PRO A 318 -40.39 17.69 10.78
N GLU A 319 -39.81 17.10 9.73
CA GLU A 319 -39.88 17.60 8.35
C GLU A 319 -41.02 16.95 7.54
N GLY A 320 -41.86 16.12 8.18
CA GLY A 320 -43.06 15.54 7.57
C GLY A 320 -42.84 14.32 6.66
N PHE A 321 -41.63 13.76 6.64
CA PHE A 321 -41.33 12.51 5.92
C PHE A 321 -41.79 11.27 6.70
N ASP A 322 -41.97 10.15 5.98
CA ASP A 322 -42.29 8.87 6.60
C ASP A 322 -41.13 8.41 7.50
N PHE A 323 -41.43 8.21 8.79
CA PHE A 323 -40.44 7.75 9.76
C PHE A 323 -39.96 6.34 9.39
N ALA A 324 -38.66 6.09 9.53
CA ALA A 324 -37.99 4.84 9.15
C ALA A 324 -37.81 4.55 7.65
N ALA A 325 -38.18 5.46 6.74
CA ALA A 325 -37.84 5.35 5.33
C ALA A 325 -36.47 5.99 5.01
N ASP A 326 -35.73 5.41 4.05
CA ASP A 326 -34.40 5.89 3.67
C ASP A 326 -34.50 7.05 2.68
N TYR A 327 -34.34 8.26 3.21
CA TYR A 327 -34.16 9.49 2.43
C TYR A 327 -32.74 10.04 2.60
N ASP A 328 -31.72 9.18 2.81
CA ASP A 328 -30.31 9.58 3.02
C ASP A 328 -29.73 10.49 1.89
N ALA A 329 -30.47 10.69 0.79
CA ALA A 329 -30.14 11.59 -0.31
C ALA A 329 -30.69 13.03 -0.18
N GLU A 330 -31.60 13.29 0.76
CA GLU A 330 -32.26 14.60 0.93
C GLU A 330 -31.55 15.46 2.01
N GLU A 331 -31.50 16.77 1.81
CA GLU A 331 -30.73 17.72 2.64
C GLU A 331 -31.29 17.81 4.07
N GLU A 332 -32.59 17.61 4.21
CA GLU A 332 -33.39 17.67 5.42
C GLU A 332 -33.01 16.57 6.43
N CYS A 333 -32.55 15.40 5.95
CA CYS A 333 -32.04 14.33 6.82
C CYS A 333 -30.69 14.68 7.45
N ALA A 334 -29.87 15.49 6.77
CA ALA A 334 -28.58 15.95 7.28
C ALA A 334 -28.76 17.00 8.39
N ASP A 335 -29.81 17.80 8.32
CA ASP A 335 -30.13 18.81 9.32
C ASP A 335 -30.82 18.21 10.55
N CYS A 336 -31.71 17.23 10.37
CA CYS A 336 -32.26 16.45 11.50
C CYS A 336 -31.16 15.77 12.34
N LYS A 337 -30.07 15.31 11.71
CA LYS A 337 -28.91 14.74 12.43
C LYS A 337 -28.19 15.77 13.33
N LYS A 338 -28.20 17.05 12.95
CA LYS A 338 -27.55 18.13 13.70
C LYS A 338 -28.46 18.64 14.82
N ASP A 339 -29.74 18.85 14.49
CA ASP A 339 -30.65 19.63 15.33
C ASP A 339 -31.56 18.75 16.21
N ASN A 340 -31.82 17.50 15.80
CA ASN A 340 -32.67 16.56 16.55
C ASN A 340 -32.10 15.13 16.57
N LYS A 341 -30.92 15.01 17.17
CA LYS A 341 -30.11 13.77 17.19
C LYS A 341 -30.83 12.56 17.80
N ALA A 342 -31.74 12.78 18.76
CA ALA A 342 -32.53 11.70 19.37
C ALA A 342 -33.52 11.10 18.35
N THR A 343 -34.32 11.95 17.69
CA THR A 343 -35.25 11.56 16.62
C THR A 343 -34.53 10.92 15.44
N TRP A 344 -33.38 11.47 15.02
CA TRP A 344 -32.57 10.89 13.93
C TRP A 344 -32.08 9.47 14.26
N ARG A 345 -31.63 9.23 15.50
CA ARG A 345 -31.19 7.90 15.95
C ARG A 345 -32.35 6.90 15.99
N ALA A 346 -33.52 7.32 16.44
CA ALA A 346 -34.71 6.48 16.46
C ALA A 346 -35.17 6.11 15.05
N CYS A 347 -35.18 7.06 14.11
CA CYS A 347 -35.49 6.82 12.70
C CYS A 347 -34.53 5.80 12.06
N ARG A 348 -33.20 5.96 12.26
CA ARG A 348 -32.17 5.00 11.79
C ARG A 348 -32.34 3.61 12.38
N LYS A 349 -32.69 3.51 13.67
CA LYS A 349 -32.92 2.25 14.36
C LYS A 349 -34.14 1.53 13.80
N ALA A 350 -35.22 2.26 13.54
CA ALA A 350 -36.43 1.72 12.93
C ALA A 350 -36.20 1.28 11.48
N HIS A 351 -35.47 2.07 10.68
CA HIS A 351 -35.11 1.69 9.30
C HIS A 351 -34.29 0.39 9.24
N LYS A 352 -33.33 0.23 10.16
CA LYS A 352 -32.55 -1.00 10.25
C LYS A 352 -33.41 -2.21 10.60
N ALA A 353 -34.34 -2.07 11.55
CA ALA A 353 -35.26 -3.14 11.92
C ALA A 353 -36.16 -3.57 10.74
N LEU A 354 -36.63 -2.63 9.93
CA LEU A 354 -37.42 -2.92 8.72
C LEU A 354 -36.64 -3.69 7.66
N ASN A 355 -35.36 -3.35 7.43
CA ASN A 355 -34.52 -4.04 6.45
C ASN A 355 -34.06 -5.42 6.90
N ASP A 356 -33.87 -5.62 8.22
CA ASP A 356 -33.51 -6.93 8.78
C ASP A 356 -34.69 -7.94 8.70
N GLU A 357 -35.94 -7.47 8.52
CA GLU A 357 -37.15 -8.30 8.39
C GLU A 357 -37.51 -8.68 6.94
N ILE A 358 -36.78 -8.21 5.92
CA ILE A 358 -37.00 -8.61 4.53
C ILE A 358 -36.08 -9.81 4.20
N PRO A 359 -36.59 -11.05 4.23
CA PRO A 359 -35.81 -12.21 3.78
C PRO A 359 -35.54 -12.07 2.28
N PHE A 360 -34.26 -12.06 1.90
CA PHE A 360 -33.79 -12.13 0.52
C PHE A 360 -34.15 -13.45 -0.17
#